data_AF-A0A0W0REY6-F1
#
_entry.id   AF-A0A0W0REY6-F1
#
_cell.length_a   1.000
_cell.length_b   1.000
_cell.length_c   1.000
_cell.angle_alpha   90.00
_cell.angle_beta   90.00
_cell.angle_gamma   90.00
#
_symmetry.space_group_name_H-M   'P 1'
#
loop_
_entity.id
_entity.type
_entity.pdbx_description
1 polymer ?
#
loop_
_entity_poly.entity_id
_entity_poly.type
_entity_poly.pdbx_seq_one_letter_code
_entity_poly.pdbx_strand_id
1 'polypeptide(L)'
;METKFEMPLSDVELIANMMKFRVFIRTDNSSAIYFQPFDQYLVCPAEHMNLQTTAGSYRKYINSGFLSTFEFDHNEGLKAVNNYLNYACVHFIFIPAALCNQIDLTGGTSGLEKRGKITYPCKESGTAWKTPIRHQFLPQIFNTQGMSVAVPPGSNRYKFEYLLGGKWQPYAIYVTISKQVALEIAKKQYTDEAELWAELKNYHPYVIGSQNFAQYTRMLEQGEIAQTSQERWKALPYDRQQLLCFLFAVMQNRCYKEPVPENDIDMIYSLLHDIAPQIDLLLQQSPLLFDYLKLLESSIMLTQSQLVPHDDALNFLTKELKELLSFDLQMIKTLNSSVIADKVRMLQSFHKAFTAEHMFGQCIRRCESFHFQSSEIEELKVNTLNLIQEFYADPSLSERKISQLIEELSSSTKIVEEKLNEFLNRNYILTSGILLLENTDFKGPPGEQSIIFCLGEWYHQWVQRLDLSQGNLNLQKQAIYCEKIVDGLMALQKMYRSYKFNSSQFLHVFHDEVMHTINAVEMALQQDAGWDIGRYIYERTNMLLCLIGTQNNQNNKFFFLSSIQTTIDRLNEIKMPEVTMHTNGASA
;
A
#
# COMPACT_ATOMS: atom_id res chain seq x y z
N MET A 1 1.10 23.02 33.96
CA MET A 1 1.26 22.36 35.27
C MET A 1 0.62 21.00 35.14
N GLU A 2 1.41 19.95 34.96
CA GLU A 2 0.87 18.59 34.88
C GLU A 2 0.96 17.95 36.27
N THR A 3 -0.20 17.60 36.81
CA THR A 3 -0.39 17.08 38.17
C THR A 3 0.04 15.63 38.25
N LYS A 4 1.13 15.38 38.97
CA LYS A 4 1.40 14.07 39.58
C LYS A 4 0.23 13.75 40.50
N PHE A 5 -0.54 12.70 40.18
CA PHE A 5 -1.57 12.21 41.07
C PHE A 5 -1.01 11.01 41.85
N GLU A 6 -0.95 11.16 43.15
CA GLU A 6 -0.58 10.08 44.05
C GLU A 6 -1.87 9.35 44.44
N MET A 7 -2.08 8.18 43.83
CA MET A 7 -3.17 7.29 44.22
C MET A 7 -2.88 6.75 45.64
N PRO A 8 -3.88 6.58 46.52
CA PRO A 8 -3.67 5.98 47.82
C PRO A 8 -2.92 4.64 47.72
N LEU A 9 -1.96 4.40 48.61
CA LEU A 9 -1.14 3.17 48.57
C LEU A 9 -2.00 1.91 48.63
N SER A 10 -3.13 1.94 49.37
CA SER A 10 -4.09 0.84 49.45
C SER A 10 -4.66 0.46 48.09
N ASP A 11 -4.93 1.45 47.23
CA ASP A 11 -5.51 1.24 45.90
C ASP A 11 -4.44 0.70 44.94
N VAL A 12 -3.21 1.21 45.05
CA VAL A 12 -2.07 0.70 44.26
C VAL A 12 -1.74 -0.74 44.63
N GLU A 13 -1.76 -1.08 45.93
CA GLU A 13 -1.56 -2.45 46.40
C GLU A 13 -2.69 -3.37 45.92
N LEU A 14 -3.94 -2.90 45.91
CA LEU A 14 -5.07 -3.66 45.37
C LEU A 14 -4.86 -3.96 43.87
N ILE A 15 -4.49 -2.94 43.07
CA ILE A 15 -4.15 -3.13 41.65
C ILE A 15 -3.00 -4.14 41.51
N ALA A 16 -1.94 -3.96 42.28
CA ALA A 16 -0.74 -4.77 42.17
C ALA A 16 -0.99 -6.26 42.49
N ASN A 17 -1.92 -6.54 43.40
CA ASN A 17 -2.31 -7.90 43.78
C ASN A 17 -3.25 -8.57 42.79
N MET A 18 -3.94 -7.81 41.93
CA MET A 18 -4.93 -8.34 40.99
C MET A 18 -4.32 -8.89 39.69
N MET A 19 -3.08 -8.53 39.35
CA MET A 19 -2.52 -8.82 38.02
C MET A 19 -1.00 -9.04 38.03
N LYS A 20 -0.52 -9.75 37.00
CA LYS A 20 0.91 -9.91 36.74
C LYS A 20 1.43 -8.69 35.97
N PHE A 21 2.60 -8.17 36.35
CA PHE A 21 3.26 -7.05 35.67
C PHE A 21 4.47 -7.50 34.86
N ARG A 22 4.75 -6.78 33.79
CA ARG A 22 6.09 -6.65 33.22
C ARG A 22 6.72 -5.39 33.78
N VAL A 23 8.00 -5.48 34.15
CA VAL A 23 8.72 -4.37 34.77
C VAL A 23 9.80 -3.87 33.84
N PHE A 24 9.69 -2.59 33.48
CA PHE A 24 10.67 -1.89 32.66
C PHE A 24 11.37 -0.84 33.49
N ILE A 25 12.67 -0.70 33.27
CA ILE A 25 13.57 0.11 34.09
C ILE A 25 14.24 1.14 33.20
N ARG A 26 14.25 2.41 33.63
CA ARG A 26 14.99 3.49 32.97
C ARG A 26 15.71 4.35 33.98
N THR A 27 16.71 5.09 33.52
CA THR A 27 17.44 6.09 34.32
C THR A 27 17.48 7.44 33.65
N ASP A 28 17.29 8.47 34.45
CA ASP A 28 17.57 9.85 34.06
C ASP A 28 17.79 10.73 35.32
N ASN A 29 17.74 12.06 35.14
CA ASN A 29 17.97 13.02 36.22
C ASN A 29 16.66 13.58 36.83
N SER A 30 15.50 13.13 36.35
CA SER A 30 14.19 13.57 36.78
C SER A 30 13.76 12.80 38.02
N SER A 31 13.10 13.47 38.95
CA SER A 31 12.57 12.82 40.15
C SER A 31 11.27 12.04 39.90
N ALA A 32 10.69 12.14 38.70
CA ALA A 32 9.48 11.46 38.30
C ALA A 32 9.38 11.36 36.76
N ILE A 33 8.56 10.43 36.29
CA ILE A 33 8.12 10.37 34.89
C ILE A 33 6.90 11.29 34.74
N TYR A 34 6.83 12.01 33.62
CA TYR A 34 5.71 12.90 33.28
C TYR A 34 4.92 12.35 32.09
N PHE A 35 3.64 12.71 32.03
CA PHE A 35 2.79 12.34 30.90
C PHE A 35 3.29 13.02 29.63
N GLN A 36 3.27 12.30 28.51
CA GLN A 36 3.60 12.88 27.22
C GLN A 36 2.62 12.34 26.18
N PRO A 37 1.66 13.17 25.73
CA PRO A 37 0.72 12.74 24.71
C PRO A 37 1.44 12.62 23.36
N PHE A 38 1.17 11.52 22.67
CA PHE A 38 1.64 11.28 21.31
C PHE A 38 0.52 10.68 20.48
N ASP A 39 0.26 11.28 19.32
CA ASP A 39 -0.71 10.76 18.34
C ASP A 39 -0.06 9.76 17.37
N GLN A 40 1.25 9.88 17.13
CA GLN A 40 2.02 9.01 16.24
C GLN A 40 3.50 8.99 16.64
N TYR A 41 4.28 8.04 16.11
CA TYR A 41 5.73 8.04 16.24
C TYR A 41 6.37 9.02 15.25
N LEU A 42 7.41 9.74 15.68
CA LEU A 42 8.07 10.76 14.84
C LEU A 42 9.27 10.25 14.03
N VAL A 43 9.79 9.09 14.40
CA VAL A 43 10.96 8.42 13.78
C VAL A 43 10.71 6.92 13.77
N CYS A 44 11.46 6.16 12.97
CA CYS A 44 11.38 4.69 13.05
C CYS A 44 12.19 4.16 14.27
N PRO A 45 11.92 2.92 14.73
CA PRO A 45 12.67 2.32 15.84
C PRO A 45 14.19 2.28 15.60
N ALA A 46 14.61 1.94 14.38
CA ALA A 46 16.03 1.94 14.02
C ALA A 46 16.68 3.32 14.15
N GLU A 47 15.97 4.39 13.77
CA GLU A 47 16.46 5.77 13.93
C GLU A 47 16.56 6.20 15.39
N HIS A 48 15.62 5.76 16.22
CA HIS A 48 15.65 6.05 17.66
C HIS A 48 16.83 5.33 18.34
N MET A 49 17.15 4.10 17.92
CA MET A 49 18.23 3.30 18.51
C MET A 49 19.64 3.64 18.01
N ASN A 50 19.81 4.14 16.78
CA ASN A 50 21.11 4.16 16.09
C ASN A 50 21.80 5.53 15.93
N LEU A 51 21.28 6.62 16.51
CA LEU A 51 21.85 7.96 16.27
C LEU A 51 22.52 8.61 17.48
N GLN A 52 23.83 8.84 17.34
CA GLN A 52 24.52 9.96 17.97
C GLN A 52 24.09 11.28 17.30
N THR A 53 23.66 12.21 18.13
CA THR A 53 22.90 13.39 17.77
C THR A 53 23.81 14.58 17.46
N THR A 54 24.25 14.71 16.20
CA THR A 54 25.07 15.88 15.78
C THR A 54 24.45 16.73 14.66
N ALA A 55 23.18 16.55 14.29
CA ALA A 55 22.49 17.44 13.35
C ALA A 55 21.08 17.80 13.85
N GLY A 56 20.57 18.98 13.43
CA GLY A 56 19.43 19.73 13.99
C GLY A 56 18.04 19.06 14.08
N SER A 57 17.94 17.75 13.90
CA SER A 57 16.73 16.93 14.10
C SER A 57 16.54 16.44 15.56
N TYR A 58 17.39 16.85 16.51
CA TYR A 58 17.42 16.39 17.92
C TYR A 58 16.05 16.29 18.62
N ARG A 59 15.16 17.26 18.42
CA ARG A 59 13.83 17.27 19.06
C ARG A 59 12.92 16.12 18.63
N LYS A 60 13.04 15.62 17.39
CA LYS A 60 12.23 14.50 16.91
C LYS A 60 12.61 13.17 17.57
N TYR A 61 13.85 13.03 18.02
CA TYR A 61 14.32 11.82 18.70
C TYR A 61 13.95 11.79 20.17
N ILE A 62 14.07 12.93 20.87
CA ILE A 62 13.69 13.05 22.28
C ILE A 62 12.19 12.80 22.46
N ASN A 63 11.39 13.32 21.53
CA ASN A 63 9.92 13.19 21.55
C ASN A 63 9.46 12.19 20.47
N SER A 64 10.19 11.09 20.26
CA SER A 64 9.91 10.13 19.19
C SER A 64 8.59 9.39 19.34
N GLY A 65 7.99 9.40 20.54
CA GLY A 65 6.90 8.53 20.94
C GLY A 65 7.35 7.16 21.46
N PHE A 66 8.67 6.89 21.44
CA PHE A 66 9.31 5.74 22.08
C PHE A 66 9.99 6.14 23.38
N LEU A 67 10.04 5.20 24.31
CA LEU A 67 10.85 5.29 25.51
C LEU A 67 11.80 4.10 25.60
N SER A 68 13.12 4.34 25.56
CA SER A 68 14.11 3.29 25.80
C SER A 68 14.14 2.88 27.27
N THR A 69 14.09 1.57 27.50
CA THR A 69 14.02 0.92 28.81
C THR A 69 14.74 -0.41 28.79
N PHE A 70 14.97 -0.97 29.98
CA PHE A 70 15.51 -2.30 30.18
C PHE A 70 14.49 -3.14 30.94
N GLU A 71 14.11 -4.31 30.43
CA GLU A 71 13.22 -5.21 31.18
C GLU A 71 13.96 -5.79 32.39
N PHE A 72 13.27 -5.90 33.53
CA PHE A 72 13.88 -6.37 34.78
C PHE A 72 14.57 -7.72 34.61
N ASP A 73 13.89 -8.69 33.97
CA ASP A 73 14.36 -10.03 33.61
C ASP A 73 15.38 -10.60 34.61
N HIS A 74 14.89 -11.11 35.74
CA HIS A 74 15.73 -11.69 36.80
C HIS A 74 16.87 -10.73 37.25
N ASN A 75 16.56 -9.43 37.37
CA ASN A 75 17.48 -8.36 37.79
C ASN A 75 18.57 -7.96 36.77
N GLU A 76 18.58 -8.51 35.55
CA GLU A 76 19.53 -8.13 34.50
C GLU A 76 19.31 -6.68 34.02
N GLY A 77 18.05 -6.26 33.87
CA GLY A 77 17.71 -4.88 33.49
C GLY A 77 18.26 -3.84 34.46
N LEU A 78 18.07 -4.07 35.75
CA LEU A 78 18.55 -3.17 36.80
C LEU A 78 20.08 -3.08 36.83
N LYS A 79 20.76 -4.22 36.63
CA LYS A 79 22.23 -4.25 36.54
C LYS A 79 22.74 -3.41 35.37
N ALA A 80 22.16 -3.54 34.17
CA ALA A 80 22.58 -2.70 33.04
C ALA A 80 22.35 -1.22 33.29
N VAL A 81 21.16 -0.89 33.81
CA VAL A 81 20.79 0.49 34.15
C VAL A 81 21.77 1.09 35.16
N ASN A 82 22.20 0.31 36.14
CA ASN A 82 23.16 0.76 37.15
C ASN A 82 24.60 0.96 36.62
N ASN A 83 24.95 0.33 35.49
CA ASN A 83 26.25 0.51 34.85
C ASN A 83 26.38 1.87 34.13
N TYR A 84 25.29 2.62 33.96
CA TYR A 84 25.36 3.96 33.38
C TYR A 84 26.02 4.95 34.36
N LEU A 85 27.00 5.71 33.87
CA LEU A 85 27.81 6.57 34.73
C LEU A 85 27.01 7.77 35.29
N ASN A 86 26.16 8.40 34.46
CA ASN A 86 25.56 9.70 34.75
C ASN A 86 24.02 9.65 34.82
N TYR A 87 23.46 9.45 36.02
CA TYR A 87 22.03 9.61 36.31
C TYR A 87 21.81 9.84 37.81
N ALA A 88 20.67 10.44 38.17
CA ALA A 88 20.29 10.67 39.57
C ALA A 88 19.22 9.67 40.07
N CYS A 89 18.30 9.28 39.19
CA CYS A 89 17.12 8.50 39.53
C CYS A 89 16.97 7.26 38.64
N VAL A 90 16.47 6.18 39.24
CA VAL A 90 16.00 4.97 38.55
C VAL A 90 14.49 4.93 38.63
N HIS A 91 13.83 4.69 37.51
CA HIS A 91 12.39 4.55 37.42
C HIS A 91 12.04 3.11 37.06
N PHE A 92 11.21 2.49 37.89
CA PHE A 92 10.55 1.23 37.61
C PHE A 92 9.15 1.53 37.07
N ILE A 93 8.82 0.91 35.95
CA ILE A 93 7.58 1.09 35.21
C ILE A 93 6.90 -0.28 35.16
N PHE A 94 5.86 -0.45 35.95
CA PHE A 94 5.07 -1.66 36.03
C PHE A 94 3.89 -1.54 35.07
N ILE A 95 3.87 -2.38 34.02
CA ILE A 95 2.79 -2.43 33.05
C ILE A 95 2.09 -3.79 33.15
N PRO A 96 0.75 -3.86 33.20
CA PRO A 96 0.03 -5.13 33.20
C PRO A 96 0.46 -6.01 32.04
N ALA A 97 0.90 -7.23 32.36
CA ALA A 97 1.47 -8.14 31.37
C ALA A 97 0.45 -8.56 30.30
N ALA A 98 -0.82 -8.69 30.70
CA ALA A 98 -1.92 -9.00 29.79
C ALA A 98 -1.95 -8.02 28.61
N LEU A 99 -1.91 -6.70 28.90
CA LEU A 99 -2.07 -5.63 27.90
C LEU A 99 -0.85 -5.40 27.00
N CYS A 100 0.29 -6.06 27.27
CA CYS A 100 1.54 -5.79 26.58
C CYS A 100 1.55 -6.44 25.19
N ASN A 101 1.34 -5.65 24.14
CA ASN A 101 1.48 -6.13 22.76
C ASN A 101 2.96 -6.13 22.34
N GLN A 102 3.57 -7.31 22.22
CA GLN A 102 4.98 -7.44 21.86
C GLN A 102 5.20 -7.43 20.34
N ILE A 103 6.18 -6.65 19.91
CA ILE A 103 6.59 -6.53 18.50
C ILE A 103 8.09 -6.81 18.42
N ASP A 104 8.46 -7.93 17.82
CA ASP A 104 9.87 -8.28 17.62
C ASP A 104 10.44 -7.52 16.41
N LEU A 105 11.46 -6.70 16.67
CA LEU A 105 12.13 -5.92 15.63
C LEU A 105 13.30 -6.70 15.03
N THR A 106 13.46 -6.60 13.71
CA THR A 106 14.54 -7.26 12.93
C THR A 106 15.39 -6.27 12.14
N GLY A 107 16.63 -6.69 11.83
CA GLY A 107 17.65 -5.93 11.09
C GLY A 107 18.18 -4.70 11.84
N GLY A 108 18.85 -3.76 11.19
CA GLY A 108 19.26 -2.52 11.83
C GLY A 108 20.22 -1.64 11.02
N THR A 109 21.28 -1.17 11.66
CA THR A 109 22.32 -0.37 11.02
C THR A 109 23.66 -1.06 11.11
N SER A 110 24.33 -1.20 9.97
CA SER A 110 25.65 -1.84 9.87
C SER A 110 26.82 -0.88 10.10
N GLY A 111 26.54 0.40 10.40
CA GLY A 111 27.55 1.42 10.63
C GLY A 111 27.08 2.82 10.23
N LEU A 112 28.04 3.73 10.08
CA LEU A 112 27.82 5.12 9.69
C LEU A 112 28.58 5.42 8.38
N GLU A 113 27.88 5.96 7.38
CA GLU A 113 28.45 6.48 6.13
C GLU A 113 28.48 8.02 6.17
N LYS A 114 29.64 8.62 5.92
CA LYS A 114 29.77 10.07 5.81
C LYS A 114 29.51 10.51 4.37
N ARG A 115 28.43 11.26 4.14
CA ARG A 115 28.12 11.91 2.85
C ARG A 115 28.25 13.42 3.00
N GLY A 116 29.36 13.97 2.52
CA GLY A 116 29.70 15.38 2.70
C GLY A 116 29.97 15.72 4.18
N LYS A 117 29.21 16.67 4.74
CA LYS A 117 29.31 17.04 6.16
C LYS A 117 28.37 16.25 7.08
N ILE A 118 27.52 15.40 6.52
CA ILE A 118 26.46 14.69 7.26
C ILE A 118 26.83 13.20 7.34
N THR A 119 26.68 12.63 8.51
CA THR A 119 26.89 11.21 8.77
C THR A 119 25.53 10.53 8.82
N TYR A 120 25.34 9.50 7.99
CA TYR A 120 24.10 8.74 7.88
C TYR A 120 24.31 7.29 8.34
N PRO A 121 23.35 6.66 9.01
CA PRO A 121 23.42 5.23 9.27
C PRO A 121 23.28 4.42 7.97
N CYS A 122 24.16 3.43 7.80
CA CYS A 122 24.04 2.43 6.73
C CYS A 122 22.88 1.49 7.06
N LYS A 123 21.91 1.35 6.15
CA LYS A 123 20.81 0.40 6.33
C LYS A 123 21.31 -1.02 6.15
N GLU A 124 21.07 -1.88 7.13
CA GLU A 124 21.25 -3.32 6.96
C GLU A 124 20.07 -3.92 6.19
N SER A 125 20.29 -5.00 5.44
CA SER A 125 19.20 -5.69 4.72
C SER A 125 18.21 -6.30 5.72
N GLY A 126 16.90 -6.17 5.46
CA GLY A 126 15.84 -6.75 6.31
C GLY A 126 15.46 -5.92 7.55
N THR A 127 15.76 -4.61 7.54
CA THR A 127 15.65 -3.75 8.73
C THR A 127 14.31 -3.04 8.93
N ALA A 128 13.89 -2.93 10.19
CA ALA A 128 12.77 -2.11 10.71
C ALA A 128 12.93 -0.57 10.53
N TRP A 129 13.03 -0.10 9.27
CA TRP A 129 13.00 1.33 8.89
C TRP A 129 11.59 1.88 8.67
N LYS A 130 10.54 1.06 8.84
CA LYS A 130 9.16 1.51 8.74
C LYS A 130 8.71 2.03 10.10
N THR A 131 8.21 3.27 10.13
CA THR A 131 7.54 3.80 11.32
C THR A 131 6.29 2.95 11.60
N PRO A 132 6.20 2.29 12.77
CA PRO A 132 5.04 1.48 13.10
C PRO A 132 3.80 2.36 13.31
N ILE A 133 2.61 1.76 13.27
CA ILE A 133 1.38 2.45 13.67
C ILE A 133 1.32 2.47 15.20
N ARG A 134 1.09 3.66 15.77
CA ARG A 134 0.98 3.84 17.22
C ARG A 134 -0.38 3.36 17.69
N HIS A 135 -0.40 2.41 18.62
CA HIS A 135 -1.65 1.89 19.15
C HIS A 135 -2.32 2.90 20.11
N GLN A 136 -3.59 3.22 19.83
CA GLN A 136 -4.38 4.19 20.60
C GLN A 136 -4.96 3.66 21.91
N PHE A 137 -4.84 2.36 22.17
CA PHE A 137 -5.47 1.70 23.32
C PHE A 137 -4.49 0.83 24.10
N LEU A 138 -3.53 0.18 23.45
CA LEU A 138 -2.62 -0.75 24.11
C LEU A 138 -1.18 -0.24 24.22
N PRO A 139 -0.45 -0.65 25.27
CA PRO A 139 1.01 -0.64 25.28
C PRO A 139 1.58 -1.45 24.09
N GLN A 140 2.62 -0.92 23.43
CA GLN A 140 3.42 -1.65 22.44
C GLN A 140 4.84 -1.82 22.98
N ILE A 141 5.29 -3.06 23.12
CA ILE A 141 6.61 -3.41 23.63
C ILE A 141 7.46 -3.87 22.45
N PHE A 142 8.40 -3.04 22.01
CA PHE A 142 9.26 -3.39 20.89
C PHE A 142 10.52 -4.09 21.40
N ASN A 143 10.62 -5.39 21.14
CA ASN A 143 11.80 -6.18 21.46
C ASN A 143 12.91 -5.86 20.47
N THR A 144 14.07 -5.51 21.00
CA THR A 144 15.18 -5.04 20.19
C THR A 144 16.32 -6.07 20.07
N GLN A 145 16.20 -7.26 20.69
CA GLN A 145 17.23 -8.30 20.71
C GLN A 145 17.70 -8.73 19.31
N GLY A 146 16.79 -8.78 18.34
CA GLY A 146 17.06 -9.16 16.94
C GLY A 146 17.59 -8.01 16.06
N MET A 147 17.78 -6.81 16.61
CA MET A 147 18.22 -5.66 15.83
C MET A 147 19.75 -5.52 15.79
N SER A 148 20.31 -5.19 14.63
CA SER A 148 21.70 -4.80 14.48
C SER A 148 21.86 -3.31 14.82
N VAL A 149 22.37 -2.97 16.00
CA VAL A 149 22.49 -1.57 16.42
C VAL A 149 23.96 -1.15 16.37
N ALA A 150 24.27 -0.08 15.64
CA ALA A 150 25.63 0.44 15.56
C ALA A 150 25.95 1.17 16.88
N VAL A 151 26.75 0.53 17.73
CA VAL A 151 27.20 1.13 19.00
C VAL A 151 28.59 1.76 18.86
N PRO A 152 28.89 2.85 19.60
CA PRO A 152 30.24 3.41 19.62
C PRO A 152 31.29 2.39 20.10
N PRO A 153 32.55 2.47 19.64
CA PRO A 153 33.63 1.61 20.13
C PRO A 153 33.72 1.64 21.66
N GLY A 154 33.77 0.46 22.30
CA GLY A 154 33.81 0.32 23.76
C GLY A 154 32.44 0.35 24.46
N SER A 155 31.33 0.54 23.72
CA SER A 155 29.98 0.40 24.25
C SER A 155 29.45 -1.01 23.99
N ASN A 156 28.79 -1.60 24.98
CA ASN A 156 28.11 -2.88 24.86
C ASN A 156 26.60 -2.67 24.88
N ARG A 157 25.89 -3.45 24.07
CA ARG A 157 24.43 -3.51 24.10
C ARG A 157 23.95 -4.69 24.91
N TYR A 158 22.88 -4.48 25.64
CA TYR A 158 22.24 -5.51 26.44
C TYR A 158 21.06 -6.12 25.69
N LYS A 159 20.87 -7.44 25.81
CA LYS A 159 19.82 -8.19 25.09
C LYS A 159 18.40 -7.87 25.57
N PHE A 160 18.29 -7.23 26.73
CA PHE A 160 17.05 -6.92 27.44
C PHE A 160 16.70 -5.42 27.34
N GLU A 161 17.23 -4.72 26.33
CA GLU A 161 16.81 -3.37 25.98
C GLU A 161 15.53 -3.40 25.13
N TYR A 162 14.54 -2.60 25.50
CA TYR A 162 13.22 -2.53 24.86
C TYR A 162 12.83 -1.08 24.60
N LEU A 163 12.04 -0.85 23.54
CA LEU A 163 11.33 0.41 23.37
C LEU A 163 9.88 0.25 23.83
N LEU A 164 9.44 1.10 24.75
CA LEU A 164 8.04 1.25 25.10
C LEU A 164 7.39 2.26 24.16
N GLY A 165 6.31 1.84 23.51
CA GLY A 165 5.47 2.67 22.67
C GLY A 165 3.98 2.38 22.89
N GLY A 166 3.13 2.88 22.02
CA GLY A 166 1.68 2.81 22.17
C GLY A 166 1.20 3.58 23.40
N LYS A 167 -0.01 3.27 23.85
CA LYS A 167 -0.66 3.95 24.98
C LYS A 167 -0.29 3.30 26.32
N TRP A 168 1.01 3.18 26.61
CA TRP A 168 1.48 2.51 27.84
C TRP A 168 1.35 3.35 29.12
N GLN A 169 1.58 4.67 29.04
CA GLN A 169 1.69 5.55 30.21
C GLN A 169 0.51 5.49 31.19
N PRO A 170 -0.75 5.45 30.71
CA PRO A 170 -1.90 5.45 31.62
C PRO A 170 -2.12 4.13 32.37
N TYR A 171 -1.54 3.04 31.88
CA TYR A 171 -1.60 1.72 32.53
C TYR A 171 -0.45 1.48 33.51
N ALA A 172 0.54 2.37 33.54
CA ALA A 172 1.76 2.15 34.28
C ALA A 172 1.64 2.62 35.74
N ILE A 173 2.11 1.77 36.64
CA ILE A 173 2.48 2.17 38.01
C ILE A 173 3.97 2.45 38.02
N TYR A 174 4.35 3.56 38.63
CA TYR A 174 5.72 4.03 38.67
C TYR A 174 6.27 3.99 40.08
N VAL A 175 7.51 3.56 40.22
CA VAL A 175 8.30 3.77 41.44
C VAL A 175 9.60 4.44 41.02
N THR A 176 9.95 5.54 41.67
CA THR A 176 11.19 6.28 41.37
C THR A 176 12.04 6.35 42.62
N ILE A 177 13.29 5.88 42.50
CA ILE A 177 14.24 5.83 43.59
C ILE A 177 15.56 6.50 43.20
N SER A 178 16.36 6.86 44.20
CA SER A 178 17.69 7.38 43.95
C SER A 178 18.64 6.29 43.45
N LYS A 179 19.70 6.70 42.75
CA LYS A 179 20.80 5.81 42.33
C LYS A 179 21.35 4.96 43.48
N GLN A 180 21.50 5.54 44.67
CA GLN A 180 22.05 4.84 45.84
C GLN A 180 21.16 3.67 46.25
N VAL A 181 19.85 3.91 46.37
CA VAL A 181 18.88 2.87 46.72
C VAL A 181 18.83 1.79 45.64
N ALA A 182 18.87 2.16 44.37
CA ALA A 182 18.87 1.20 43.27
C ALA A 182 20.09 0.26 43.29
N LEU A 183 21.26 0.77 43.67
CA LEU A 183 22.47 -0.03 43.84
C LEU A 183 22.36 -1.00 45.02
N GLU A 184 21.63 -0.64 46.08
CA GLU A 184 21.36 -1.53 47.21
C GLU A 184 20.38 -2.64 46.84
N ILE A 185 19.29 -2.28 46.16
CA ILE A 185 18.28 -3.23 45.65
C ILE A 185 18.94 -4.24 44.70
N ALA A 186 19.82 -3.79 43.79
CA ALA A 186 20.50 -4.68 42.86
C ALA A 186 21.36 -5.77 43.54
N LYS A 187 21.89 -5.50 44.75
CA LYS A 187 22.66 -6.47 45.54
C LYS A 187 21.80 -7.57 46.17
N LYS A 188 20.50 -7.33 46.35
CA LYS A 188 19.56 -8.29 46.95
C LYS A 188 19.16 -9.43 46.00
N GLN A 189 19.44 -9.30 44.69
CA GLN A 189 19.26 -10.35 43.68
C GLN A 189 17.85 -10.95 43.61
N TYR A 190 16.82 -10.11 43.62
CA TYR A 190 15.44 -10.55 43.38
C TYR A 190 15.31 -11.31 42.07
N THR A 191 14.57 -12.43 42.09
CA THR A 191 14.41 -13.30 40.92
C THR A 191 13.10 -13.09 40.16
N ASP A 192 12.09 -12.52 40.80
CA ASP A 192 10.80 -12.22 40.17
C ASP A 192 10.28 -10.81 40.49
N GLU A 193 9.29 -10.37 39.73
CA GLU A 193 8.70 -9.04 39.83
C GLU A 193 7.89 -8.82 41.11
N ALA A 194 7.36 -9.88 41.73
CA ALA A 194 6.52 -9.78 42.92
C ALA A 194 7.37 -9.51 44.18
N GLU A 195 8.51 -10.18 44.30
CA GLU A 195 9.48 -9.90 45.36
C GLU A 195 10.04 -8.48 45.24
N LEU A 196 10.35 -8.05 44.01
CA LEU A 196 10.79 -6.70 43.74
C LEU A 196 9.72 -5.66 44.13
N TRP A 197 8.45 -5.93 43.82
CA TRP A 197 7.34 -5.06 44.20
C TRP A 197 7.16 -4.93 45.72
N ALA A 198 7.29 -6.03 46.47
CA ALA A 198 7.17 -6.02 47.93
C ALA A 198 8.17 -5.07 48.62
N GLU A 199 9.36 -4.91 48.05
CA GLU A 199 10.33 -3.90 48.48
C GLU A 199 9.96 -2.51 47.96
N LEU A 200 9.68 -2.38 46.65
CA LEU A 200 9.52 -1.10 45.97
C LEU A 200 8.26 -0.32 46.37
N LYS A 201 7.22 -0.99 46.85
CA LYS A 201 5.99 -0.32 47.32
C LYS A 201 6.21 0.64 48.49
N ASN A 202 7.34 0.52 49.20
CA ASN A 202 7.72 1.43 50.29
C ASN A 202 8.27 2.78 49.81
N TYR A 203 8.48 2.96 48.49
CA TYR A 203 9.10 4.15 47.89
C TYR A 203 8.11 5.03 47.12
N HIS A 204 6.89 5.18 47.67
CA HIS A 204 5.81 6.02 47.13
C HIS A 204 5.48 5.76 45.64
N PRO A 205 4.86 4.60 45.33
CA PRO A 205 4.31 4.34 44.01
C PRO A 205 3.35 5.44 43.56
N TYR A 206 3.34 5.75 42.27
CA TYR A 206 2.44 6.75 41.69
C TYR A 206 1.96 6.33 40.30
N VAL A 207 0.87 6.96 39.85
CA VAL A 207 0.32 6.80 38.50
C VAL A 207 0.27 8.14 37.79
N ILE A 208 0.14 8.11 36.47
CA ILE A 208 0.05 9.31 35.65
C ILE A 208 -1.26 9.26 34.87
N GLY A 209 -2.02 10.36 34.88
CA GLY A 209 -3.24 10.51 34.07
C GLY A 209 -4.54 9.96 34.67
N SER A 210 -4.49 9.01 35.60
CA SER A 210 -5.66 8.46 36.32
C SER A 210 -5.83 9.11 37.69
N GLN A 211 -7.01 9.66 37.99
CA GLN A 211 -7.25 10.43 39.22
C GLN A 211 -7.72 9.56 40.41
N ASN A 212 -8.17 8.32 40.16
CA ASN A 212 -8.59 7.37 41.18
C ASN A 212 -8.59 5.91 40.68
N PHE A 213 -8.75 4.96 41.61
CA PHE A 213 -8.81 3.52 41.33
C PHE A 213 -9.91 3.15 40.32
N ALA A 214 -11.13 3.67 40.46
CA ALA A 214 -12.25 3.32 39.58
C ALA A 214 -11.99 3.73 38.12
N GLN A 215 -11.34 4.87 37.88
CA GLN A 215 -10.92 5.28 36.54
C GLN A 215 -9.86 4.34 35.98
N TYR A 216 -8.87 3.95 36.80
CA TYR A 216 -7.83 3.02 36.38
C TYR A 216 -8.42 1.64 35.99
N THR A 217 -9.35 1.09 36.80
CA THR A 217 -10.02 -0.18 36.49
C THR A 217 -10.79 -0.11 35.17
N ARG A 218 -11.56 0.95 34.92
CA ARG A 218 -12.27 1.13 33.64
C ARG A 218 -11.32 1.20 32.45
N MET A 219 -10.16 1.82 32.62
CA MET A 219 -9.15 1.87 31.56
C MET A 219 -8.57 0.48 31.29
N LEU A 220 -8.30 -0.31 32.32
CA LEU A 220 -7.87 -1.69 32.15
C LEU A 220 -8.92 -2.51 31.40
N GLU A 221 -10.19 -2.42 31.79
CA GLU A 221 -11.30 -3.09 31.09
C GLU A 221 -11.34 -2.71 29.61
N GLN A 222 -11.17 -1.42 29.27
CA GLN A 222 -11.09 -0.97 27.88
C GLN A 222 -9.87 -1.54 27.15
N GLY A 223 -8.71 -1.61 27.81
CA GLY A 223 -7.51 -2.23 27.28
C GLY A 223 -7.72 -3.72 27.00
N GLU A 224 -8.31 -4.46 27.94
CA GLU A 224 -8.59 -5.90 27.79
C GLU A 224 -9.56 -6.17 26.64
N ILE A 225 -10.61 -5.34 26.51
CA ILE A 225 -11.54 -5.39 25.38
C ILE A 225 -10.77 -5.15 24.07
N ALA A 226 -9.99 -4.07 24.00
CA ALA A 226 -9.22 -3.73 22.79
C ALA A 226 -8.26 -4.85 22.37
N GLN A 227 -7.56 -5.44 23.33
CA GLN A 227 -6.67 -6.57 23.08
C GLN A 227 -7.41 -7.80 22.58
N THR A 228 -8.45 -8.22 23.30
CA THR A 228 -9.25 -9.39 22.93
C THR A 228 -9.88 -9.20 21.55
N SER A 229 -10.41 -8.01 21.25
CA SER A 229 -10.94 -7.66 19.94
C SER A 229 -9.87 -7.71 18.85
N GLN A 230 -8.68 -7.16 19.10
CA GLN A 230 -7.58 -7.20 18.13
C GLN A 230 -7.10 -8.63 17.85
N GLU A 231 -6.91 -9.45 18.89
CA GLU A 231 -6.48 -10.84 18.75
C GLU A 231 -7.51 -11.67 18.00
N ARG A 232 -8.80 -11.53 18.35
CA ARG A 232 -9.90 -12.20 17.64
C ARG A 232 -9.99 -11.76 16.19
N TRP A 233 -9.83 -10.47 15.90
CA TRP A 233 -9.81 -9.95 14.53
C TRP A 233 -8.68 -10.58 13.71
N LYS A 234 -7.45 -10.58 14.24
CA LYS A 234 -6.27 -11.18 13.58
C LYS A 234 -6.41 -12.68 13.35
N ALA A 235 -7.17 -13.37 14.20
CA ALA A 235 -7.42 -14.81 14.08
C ALA A 235 -8.49 -15.17 13.03
N LEU A 236 -9.31 -14.22 12.58
CA LEU A 236 -10.31 -14.50 11.55
C LEU A 236 -9.65 -14.71 10.18
N PRO A 237 -10.14 -15.67 9.36
CA PRO A 237 -9.73 -15.78 7.95
C PRO A 237 -9.96 -14.48 7.19
N TYR A 238 -9.09 -14.15 6.24
CA TYR A 238 -9.15 -12.90 5.48
C TYR A 238 -10.50 -12.69 4.77
N ASP A 239 -11.02 -13.72 4.07
CA ASP A 239 -12.36 -13.70 3.47
C ASP A 239 -13.47 -13.34 4.47
N ARG A 240 -13.34 -13.80 5.72
CA ARG A 240 -14.32 -13.51 6.78
C ARG A 240 -14.22 -12.06 7.22
N GLN A 241 -12.99 -11.52 7.33
CA GLN A 241 -12.75 -10.12 7.65
C GLN A 241 -13.35 -9.20 6.57
N GLN A 242 -13.08 -9.47 5.30
CA GLN A 242 -13.62 -8.69 4.17
C GLN A 242 -15.14 -8.65 4.19
N LEU A 243 -15.78 -9.82 4.33
CA LEU A 243 -17.23 -9.91 4.42
C LEU A 243 -17.79 -9.07 5.58
N LEU A 244 -17.21 -9.17 6.78
CA LEU A 244 -17.69 -8.37 7.92
C LEU A 244 -17.53 -6.86 7.67
N CYS A 245 -16.39 -6.43 7.13
CA CYS A 245 -16.14 -5.03 6.76
C CYS A 245 -17.14 -4.53 5.71
N PHE A 246 -17.42 -5.35 4.70
CA PHE A 246 -18.40 -5.05 3.67
C PHE A 246 -19.78 -4.88 4.27
N LEU A 247 -20.24 -5.82 5.09
CA LEU A 247 -21.54 -5.76 5.74
C LEU A 247 -21.66 -4.52 6.63
N PHE A 248 -20.63 -4.20 7.39
CA PHE A 248 -20.58 -2.98 8.20
C PHE A 248 -20.72 -1.73 7.34
N ALA A 249 -19.98 -1.65 6.23
CA ALA A 249 -20.04 -0.52 5.31
C ALA A 249 -21.47 -0.32 4.76
N VAL A 250 -22.11 -1.40 4.31
CA VAL A 250 -23.48 -1.35 3.79
C VAL A 250 -24.49 -0.98 4.87
N MET A 251 -24.42 -1.58 6.07
CA MET A 251 -25.32 -1.27 7.18
C MET A 251 -25.22 0.21 7.60
N GLN A 252 -24.01 0.75 7.63
CA GLN A 252 -23.74 2.12 8.05
C GLN A 252 -23.87 3.16 6.93
N ASN A 253 -24.18 2.74 5.69
CA ASN A 253 -24.19 3.61 4.51
C ASN A 253 -22.83 4.34 4.31
N ARG A 254 -21.73 3.61 4.52
CA ARG A 254 -20.35 4.12 4.40
C ARG A 254 -19.62 3.41 3.27
N CYS A 255 -18.54 4.01 2.78
CA CYS A 255 -17.62 3.35 1.88
C CYS A 255 -16.94 2.15 2.57
N TYR A 256 -16.65 1.10 1.81
CA TYR A 256 -15.85 -0.02 2.29
C TYR A 256 -14.51 0.49 2.85
N LYS A 257 -14.19 0.05 4.06
CA LYS A 257 -12.92 0.33 4.73
C LYS A 257 -12.56 -0.87 5.60
N GLU A 258 -11.33 -1.36 5.49
CA GLU A 258 -10.78 -2.32 6.45
C GLU A 258 -10.25 -1.55 7.67
N PRO A 259 -10.54 -2.02 8.90
CA PRO A 259 -10.05 -1.37 10.11
C PRO A 259 -8.55 -1.55 10.24
N VAL A 260 -7.85 -0.49 10.65
CA VAL A 260 -6.46 -0.58 11.11
C VAL A 260 -6.48 -1.09 12.55
N PRO A 261 -5.97 -2.30 12.85
CA PRO A 261 -6.15 -2.92 14.17
C PRO A 261 -5.60 -2.12 15.36
N GLU A 262 -4.63 -1.24 15.14
CA GLU A 262 -4.03 -0.40 16.17
C GLU A 262 -4.85 0.86 16.50
N ASN A 263 -5.73 1.30 15.59
CA ASN A 263 -6.44 2.58 15.67
C ASN A 263 -7.97 2.43 15.64
N ASP A 264 -8.49 1.53 14.82
CA ASP A 264 -9.92 1.38 14.56
C ASP A 264 -10.56 0.32 15.49
N ILE A 265 -10.20 0.31 16.78
CA ILE A 265 -10.70 -0.67 17.75
C ILE A 265 -12.22 -0.62 17.88
N ASP A 266 -12.82 0.56 17.88
CA ASP A 266 -14.28 0.71 17.96
C ASP A 266 -14.99 0.03 16.77
N MET A 267 -14.41 0.15 15.57
CA MET A 267 -14.92 -0.52 14.39
C MET A 267 -14.77 -2.05 14.52
N ILE A 268 -13.60 -2.52 14.97
CA ILE A 268 -13.38 -3.96 15.20
C ILE A 268 -14.33 -4.51 16.25
N TYR A 269 -14.58 -3.75 17.31
CA TYR A 269 -15.53 -4.12 18.35
C TYR A 269 -16.93 -4.30 17.75
N SER A 270 -17.43 -3.33 17.00
CA SER A 270 -18.74 -3.46 16.33
C SER A 270 -18.79 -4.61 15.33
N LEU A 271 -17.72 -4.82 14.55
CA LEU A 271 -17.63 -5.95 13.62
C LEU A 271 -17.75 -7.29 14.35
N LEU A 272 -17.07 -7.45 15.48
CA LEU A 272 -17.01 -8.72 16.22
C LEU A 272 -18.19 -8.95 17.18
N HIS A 273 -18.77 -7.90 17.73
CA HIS A 273 -19.81 -7.99 18.76
C HIS A 273 -21.22 -7.71 18.24
N ASP A 274 -21.35 -6.86 17.22
CA ASP A 274 -22.67 -6.51 16.67
C ASP A 274 -22.97 -7.33 15.42
N ILE A 275 -22.03 -7.41 14.48
CA ILE A 275 -22.27 -8.01 13.15
C ILE A 275 -21.94 -9.50 13.14
N ALA A 276 -20.72 -9.89 13.53
CA ALA A 276 -20.28 -11.28 13.42
C ALA A 276 -21.23 -12.30 14.06
N PRO A 277 -21.79 -12.08 15.27
CA PRO A 277 -22.71 -13.04 15.88
C PRO A 277 -24.02 -13.21 15.08
N GLN A 278 -24.53 -12.13 14.48
CA GLN A 278 -25.73 -12.19 13.64
C GLN A 278 -25.46 -13.01 12.38
N ILE A 279 -24.31 -12.79 11.75
CA ILE A 279 -23.91 -13.56 10.56
C ILE A 279 -23.64 -15.02 10.92
N ASP A 280 -22.94 -15.30 12.02
CA ASP A 280 -22.68 -16.67 12.46
C ASP A 280 -23.99 -17.45 12.69
N LEU A 281 -24.97 -16.82 13.34
CA LEU A 281 -26.30 -17.39 13.53
C LEU A 281 -27.02 -17.65 12.20
N LEU A 282 -26.99 -16.66 11.30
CA LEU A 282 -27.59 -16.76 9.97
C LEU A 282 -26.97 -17.90 9.15
N LEU A 283 -25.64 -18.03 9.17
CA LEU A 283 -24.91 -19.08 8.47
C LEU A 283 -25.16 -20.48 9.03
N GLN A 284 -25.34 -20.60 10.35
CA GLN A 284 -25.71 -21.87 10.98
C GLN A 284 -27.09 -22.36 10.51
N GLN A 285 -28.03 -21.45 10.25
CA GLN A 285 -29.39 -21.82 9.84
C GLN A 285 -29.54 -22.00 8.34
N SER A 286 -28.79 -21.27 7.53
CA SER A 286 -28.75 -21.43 6.09
C SER A 286 -27.34 -21.22 5.54
N PRO A 287 -26.56 -22.28 5.32
CA PRO A 287 -25.21 -22.18 4.77
C PRO A 287 -25.16 -21.49 3.40
N LEU A 288 -26.23 -21.64 2.59
CA LEU A 288 -26.38 -20.98 1.28
C LEU A 288 -26.37 -19.45 1.36
N LEU A 289 -26.65 -18.89 2.54
CA LEU A 289 -26.59 -17.46 2.78
C LEU A 289 -25.17 -16.92 2.69
N PHE A 290 -24.14 -17.73 2.97
CA PHE A 290 -22.76 -17.30 2.80
C PHE A 290 -22.48 -16.95 1.33
N ASP A 291 -22.90 -17.85 0.42
CA ASP A 291 -22.75 -17.65 -1.01
C ASP A 291 -23.57 -16.43 -1.46
N TYR A 292 -24.78 -16.25 -0.94
CA TYR A 292 -25.59 -15.05 -1.16
C TYR A 292 -24.84 -13.77 -0.80
N LEU A 293 -24.28 -13.71 0.41
CA LEU A 293 -23.59 -12.52 0.91
C LEU A 293 -22.31 -12.23 0.12
N LYS A 294 -21.53 -13.26 -0.26
CA LYS A 294 -20.37 -13.12 -1.14
C LYS A 294 -20.75 -12.61 -2.54
N LEU A 295 -21.83 -13.15 -3.11
CA LEU A 295 -22.37 -12.70 -4.40
C LEU A 295 -22.84 -11.25 -4.34
N LEU A 296 -23.43 -10.84 -3.22
CA LEU A 296 -23.92 -9.49 -3.00
C LEU A 296 -22.77 -8.49 -2.85
N GLU A 297 -21.73 -8.86 -2.09
CA GLU A 297 -20.47 -8.13 -1.98
C GLU A 297 -19.85 -7.90 -3.35
N SER A 298 -19.66 -8.97 -4.11
CA SER A 298 -19.10 -8.87 -5.45
C SER A 298 -19.97 -8.02 -6.39
N SER A 299 -21.29 -8.15 -6.32
CA SER A 299 -22.21 -7.34 -7.13
C SER A 299 -22.14 -5.85 -6.79
N ILE A 300 -22.08 -5.48 -5.50
CA ILE A 300 -21.95 -4.08 -5.07
C ILE A 300 -20.58 -3.50 -5.44
N MET A 301 -19.51 -4.30 -5.41
CA MET A 301 -18.21 -3.85 -5.90
C MET A 301 -18.22 -3.58 -7.42
N LEU A 302 -18.94 -4.41 -8.19
CA LEU A 302 -19.07 -4.22 -9.62
C LEU A 302 -19.83 -2.93 -9.98
N THR A 303 -20.87 -2.55 -9.22
CA THR A 303 -21.62 -1.30 -9.50
C THR A 303 -20.75 -0.04 -9.40
N GLN A 304 -19.74 -0.04 -8.54
CA GLN A 304 -18.78 1.09 -8.42
C GLN A 304 -17.87 1.26 -9.65
N SER A 305 -17.82 0.26 -10.53
CA SER A 305 -16.94 0.21 -11.70
C SER A 305 -17.67 0.27 -13.04
N GLN A 306 -18.99 0.47 -12.99
CA GLN A 306 -19.87 0.61 -14.15
C GLN A 306 -19.56 1.87 -14.96
N LEU A 307 -19.93 1.86 -16.24
CA LEU A 307 -19.84 3.01 -17.15
C LEU A 307 -20.80 4.14 -16.73
N VAL A 308 -21.93 3.79 -16.12
CA VAL A 308 -22.93 4.72 -15.60
C VAL A 308 -23.21 4.35 -14.15
N PRO A 309 -23.10 5.29 -13.20
CA PRO A 309 -23.47 5.02 -11.81
C PRO A 309 -24.99 4.84 -11.71
N HIS A 310 -25.42 3.65 -11.27
CA HIS A 310 -26.82 3.34 -11.03
C HIS A 310 -27.12 3.30 -9.52
N ASP A 311 -27.42 4.47 -8.95
CA ASP A 311 -27.77 4.61 -7.54
C ASP A 311 -28.98 3.73 -7.16
N ASP A 312 -29.95 3.55 -8.06
CA ASP A 312 -31.14 2.73 -7.81
C ASP A 312 -30.81 1.24 -7.66
N ALA A 313 -29.90 0.70 -8.47
CA ALA A 313 -29.44 -0.68 -8.36
C ALA A 313 -28.66 -0.91 -7.05
N LEU A 314 -27.77 0.03 -6.71
CA LEU A 314 -27.04 0.01 -5.44
C LEU A 314 -27.99 0.12 -4.23
N ASN A 315 -28.98 1.00 -4.31
CA ASN A 315 -29.99 1.20 -3.27
C ASN A 315 -30.85 -0.05 -3.08
N PHE A 316 -31.24 -0.71 -4.17
CA PHE A 316 -31.98 -1.98 -4.12
C PHE A 316 -31.17 -3.09 -3.43
N LEU A 317 -29.93 -3.33 -3.87
CA LEU A 317 -29.05 -4.36 -3.29
C LEU A 317 -28.75 -4.06 -1.82
N THR A 318 -28.53 -2.79 -1.48
CA THR A 318 -28.31 -2.32 -0.11
C THR A 318 -29.53 -2.50 0.77
N LYS A 319 -30.73 -2.24 0.22
CA LYS A 319 -32.00 -2.44 0.94
C LYS A 319 -32.25 -3.92 1.22
N GLU A 320 -32.09 -4.79 0.23
CA GLU A 320 -32.21 -6.25 0.41
C GLU A 320 -31.23 -6.77 1.47
N LEU A 321 -29.99 -6.25 1.51
CA LEU A 321 -29.04 -6.61 2.55
C LEU A 321 -29.47 -6.15 3.93
N LYS A 322 -29.90 -4.89 4.05
CA LYS A 322 -30.34 -4.32 5.33
C LYS A 322 -31.55 -5.06 5.88
N GLU A 323 -32.52 -5.41 5.03
CA GLU A 323 -33.67 -6.21 5.43
C GLU A 323 -33.23 -7.57 5.97
N LEU A 324 -32.29 -8.24 5.28
CA LEU A 324 -31.79 -9.54 5.70
C LEU A 324 -30.99 -9.51 7.02
N LEU A 325 -30.23 -8.44 7.25
CA LEU A 325 -29.48 -8.23 8.51
C LEU A 325 -30.34 -7.68 9.64
N SER A 326 -31.53 -7.16 9.33
CA SER A 326 -32.49 -6.67 10.33
C SER A 326 -33.41 -7.76 10.90
N PHE A 327 -33.32 -9.00 10.41
CA PHE A 327 -34.13 -10.09 10.94
C PHE A 327 -33.79 -10.33 12.41
N ASP A 328 -34.81 -10.25 13.26
CA ASP A 328 -34.71 -10.72 14.65
C ASP A 328 -34.45 -12.24 14.66
N LEU A 329 -33.77 -12.72 15.70
CA LEU A 329 -33.47 -14.13 16.00
C LEU A 329 -34.69 -15.05 15.81
N GLN A 330 -35.91 -14.58 16.09
CA GLN A 330 -37.13 -15.35 15.86
C GLN A 330 -37.51 -15.44 14.37
N MET A 331 -37.33 -14.38 13.58
CA MET A 331 -37.57 -14.41 12.14
C MET A 331 -36.52 -15.26 11.42
N ILE A 332 -35.26 -15.21 11.89
CA ILE A 332 -34.18 -16.04 11.36
C ILE A 332 -34.54 -17.53 11.47
N LYS A 333 -35.07 -17.96 12.62
CA LYS A 333 -35.55 -19.35 12.85
C LYS A 333 -36.70 -19.80 11.95
N THR A 334 -37.41 -18.86 11.33
CA THR A 334 -38.53 -19.13 10.42
C THR A 334 -38.15 -18.99 8.95
N LEU A 335 -36.88 -18.67 8.63
CA LEU A 335 -36.42 -18.57 7.26
C LEU A 335 -36.53 -19.93 6.56
N ASN A 336 -37.41 -20.00 5.58
CA ASN A 336 -37.54 -21.17 4.72
C ASN A 336 -36.35 -21.22 3.75
N SER A 337 -35.61 -22.33 3.76
CA SER A 337 -34.44 -22.56 2.90
C SER A 337 -34.75 -22.42 1.41
N SER A 338 -35.99 -22.72 0.99
CA SER A 338 -36.41 -22.55 -0.42
C SER A 338 -36.46 -21.09 -0.84
N VAL A 339 -36.91 -20.19 0.05
CA VAL A 339 -37.00 -18.74 -0.22
C VAL A 339 -35.60 -18.14 -0.36
N ILE A 340 -34.65 -18.59 0.47
CA ILE A 340 -33.25 -18.17 0.37
C ILE A 340 -32.62 -18.69 -0.93
N ALA A 341 -32.89 -19.95 -1.31
CA ALA A 341 -32.38 -20.51 -2.56
C ALA A 341 -32.89 -19.74 -3.80
N ASP A 342 -34.16 -19.32 -3.81
CA ASP A 342 -34.70 -18.49 -4.88
C ASP A 342 -34.04 -17.10 -4.91
N LYS A 343 -33.83 -16.46 -3.75
CA LYS A 343 -33.09 -15.19 -3.67
C LYS A 343 -31.65 -15.32 -4.17
N VAL A 344 -30.96 -16.41 -3.82
CA VAL A 344 -29.60 -16.73 -4.32
C VAL A 344 -29.60 -16.85 -5.84
N ARG A 345 -30.52 -17.63 -6.41
CA ARG A 345 -30.60 -17.81 -7.87
C ARG A 345 -30.84 -16.48 -8.60
N MET A 346 -31.73 -15.65 -8.05
CA MET A 346 -32.01 -14.33 -8.62
C MET A 346 -30.78 -13.41 -8.55
N LEU A 347 -30.11 -13.36 -7.40
CA LEU A 347 -28.89 -12.56 -7.21
C LEU A 347 -27.75 -13.04 -8.12
N GLN A 348 -27.57 -14.35 -8.31
CA GLN A 348 -26.59 -14.90 -9.26
C GLN A 348 -26.84 -14.39 -10.68
N SER A 349 -28.10 -14.26 -11.08
CA SER A 349 -28.44 -13.73 -12.40
C SER A 349 -28.08 -12.25 -12.51
N PHE A 350 -28.40 -11.44 -11.50
CA PHE A 350 -27.97 -10.03 -11.44
C PHE A 350 -26.45 -9.89 -11.44
N HIS A 351 -25.74 -10.70 -10.66
CA HIS A 351 -24.28 -10.70 -10.60
C HIS A 351 -23.65 -10.94 -11.98
N LYS A 352 -24.19 -11.90 -12.75
CA LYS A 352 -23.75 -12.15 -14.13
C LYS A 352 -24.00 -10.95 -15.04
N ALA A 353 -25.14 -10.27 -14.91
CA ALA A 353 -25.42 -9.05 -15.66
C ALA A 353 -24.43 -7.93 -15.32
N PHE A 354 -24.17 -7.68 -14.02
CA PHE A 354 -23.16 -6.70 -13.59
C PHE A 354 -21.76 -7.05 -14.10
N THR A 355 -21.41 -8.34 -14.14
CA THR A 355 -20.11 -8.79 -14.67
C THR A 355 -20.01 -8.52 -16.17
N ALA A 356 -21.04 -8.83 -16.94
CA ALA A 356 -21.09 -8.56 -18.38
C ALA A 356 -20.99 -7.05 -18.67
N GLU A 357 -21.69 -6.23 -17.88
CA GLU A 357 -21.61 -4.77 -18.00
C GLU A 357 -20.21 -4.25 -17.66
N HIS A 358 -19.60 -4.76 -16.59
CA HIS A 358 -18.24 -4.41 -16.22
C HIS A 358 -17.24 -4.73 -17.34
N MET A 359 -17.34 -5.91 -17.94
CA MET A 359 -16.49 -6.32 -19.06
C MET A 359 -16.68 -5.42 -20.27
N PHE A 360 -17.93 -5.10 -20.62
CA PHE A 360 -18.24 -4.14 -21.68
C PHE A 360 -17.61 -2.77 -21.38
N GLY A 361 -17.79 -2.27 -20.15
CA GLY A 361 -17.22 -0.99 -19.73
C GLY A 361 -15.70 -0.94 -19.72
N GLN A 362 -15.03 -2.03 -19.36
CA GLN A 362 -13.58 -2.15 -19.54
C GLN A 362 -13.18 -2.08 -21.02
N CYS A 363 -13.92 -2.72 -21.91
CA CYS A 363 -13.64 -2.68 -23.36
C CYS A 363 -13.81 -1.27 -23.94
N ILE A 364 -14.88 -0.57 -23.57
CA ILE A 364 -15.08 0.83 -23.99
C ILE A 364 -13.97 1.73 -23.44
N ARG A 365 -13.64 1.65 -22.14
CA ARG A 365 -12.52 2.42 -21.56
C ARG A 365 -11.20 2.13 -22.24
N ARG A 366 -10.97 0.89 -22.68
CA ARG A 366 -9.82 0.53 -23.53
C ARG A 366 -9.88 1.26 -24.86
N CYS A 367 -10.98 1.20 -25.60
CA CYS A 367 -11.14 1.95 -26.85
C CYS A 367 -10.89 3.46 -26.67
N GLU A 368 -11.43 4.05 -25.60
CA GLU A 368 -11.22 5.46 -25.24
C GLU A 368 -9.75 5.76 -24.93
N SER A 369 -9.05 4.89 -24.18
CA SER A 369 -7.62 5.03 -23.91
C SER A 369 -6.76 4.95 -25.17
N PHE A 370 -7.24 4.25 -26.21
CA PHE A 370 -6.62 4.19 -27.52
C PHE A 370 -7.05 5.32 -28.46
N HIS A 371 -7.93 6.24 -28.02
CA HIS A 371 -8.58 7.23 -28.88
C HIS A 371 -9.20 6.59 -30.14
N PHE A 372 -9.66 5.34 -30.02
CA PHE A 372 -10.22 4.60 -31.15
C PHE A 372 -11.66 5.05 -31.41
N GLN A 373 -11.83 5.86 -32.47
CA GLN A 373 -13.14 6.38 -32.86
C GLN A 373 -13.70 5.59 -34.05
N SER A 374 -14.58 4.64 -33.75
CA SER A 374 -15.41 3.96 -34.74
C SER A 374 -16.87 4.38 -34.53
N SER A 375 -17.54 4.86 -35.58
CA SER A 375 -18.97 5.19 -35.52
C SER A 375 -19.82 3.99 -35.08
N GLU A 376 -19.39 2.79 -35.46
CA GLU A 376 -20.03 1.52 -35.07
C GLU A 376 -19.89 1.26 -33.56
N ILE A 377 -18.73 1.58 -32.96
CA ILE A 377 -18.50 1.43 -31.51
C ILE A 377 -19.24 2.50 -30.71
N GLU A 378 -19.30 3.74 -31.21
CA GLU A 378 -20.09 4.79 -30.56
C GLU A 378 -21.59 4.48 -30.59
N GLU A 379 -22.09 3.95 -31.72
CA GLU A 379 -23.48 3.50 -31.81
C GLU A 379 -23.76 2.31 -30.87
N LEU A 380 -22.86 1.31 -30.83
CA LEU A 380 -22.94 0.20 -29.88
C LEU A 380 -22.93 0.70 -28.44
N LYS A 381 -22.02 1.60 -28.07
CA LYS A 381 -21.93 2.21 -26.75
C LYS A 381 -23.25 2.87 -26.36
N VAL A 382 -23.79 3.75 -27.21
CA VAL A 382 -25.06 4.44 -26.94
C VAL A 382 -26.22 3.46 -26.80
N ASN A 383 -26.34 2.49 -27.72
CA ASN A 383 -27.42 1.50 -27.69
C ASN A 383 -27.35 0.60 -26.45
N THR A 384 -26.17 0.12 -26.09
CA THR A 384 -25.96 -0.69 -24.90
C THR A 384 -26.22 0.12 -23.62
N LEU A 385 -25.86 1.40 -23.58
CA LEU A 385 -26.17 2.27 -22.45
C LEU A 385 -27.67 2.48 -22.27
N ASN A 386 -28.42 2.72 -23.36
CA ASN A 386 -29.87 2.84 -23.31
C ASN A 386 -30.53 1.54 -22.83
N LEU A 387 -30.07 0.39 -23.33
CA LEU A 387 -30.53 -0.93 -22.90
C LEU A 387 -30.35 -1.14 -21.39
N ILE A 388 -29.17 -0.80 -20.85
CA ILE A 388 -28.88 -0.92 -19.41
C ILE A 388 -29.83 0.00 -18.60
N GLN A 389 -30.04 1.24 -19.05
CA GLN A 389 -30.94 2.19 -18.39
C GLN A 389 -32.39 1.71 -18.37
N GLU A 390 -32.89 1.22 -19.50
CA GLU A 390 -34.25 0.66 -19.61
C GLU A 390 -34.42 -0.56 -18.71
N PHE A 391 -33.39 -1.42 -18.64
CA PHE A 391 -33.41 -2.61 -17.80
C PHE A 391 -33.56 -2.29 -16.31
N TYR A 392 -32.78 -1.32 -15.79
CA TYR A 392 -32.86 -0.96 -14.37
C TYR A 392 -34.08 -0.10 -14.01
N ALA A 393 -34.74 0.52 -14.99
CA ALA A 393 -35.99 1.26 -14.80
C ALA A 393 -37.23 0.37 -14.67
N ASP A 394 -37.15 -0.91 -15.06
CA ASP A 394 -38.29 -1.83 -15.06
C ASP A 394 -38.50 -2.52 -13.69
N PRO A 395 -39.64 -2.29 -13.00
CA PRO A 395 -39.95 -2.94 -11.73
C PRO A 395 -40.32 -4.44 -11.87
N SER A 396 -40.47 -4.96 -13.09
CA SER A 396 -40.91 -6.34 -13.41
C SER A 396 -39.76 -7.23 -13.92
N LEU A 397 -38.58 -7.10 -13.31
CA LEU A 397 -37.39 -7.88 -13.64
C LEU A 397 -37.65 -9.39 -13.49
N SER A 398 -37.30 -10.15 -14.53
CA SER A 398 -37.41 -11.61 -14.55
C SER A 398 -36.10 -12.22 -15.07
N GLU A 399 -35.75 -13.44 -14.64
CA GLU A 399 -34.53 -14.13 -15.10
C GLU A 399 -34.38 -14.15 -16.61
N ARG A 400 -35.48 -14.27 -17.35
CA ARG A 400 -35.47 -14.22 -18.82
C ARG A 400 -34.96 -12.89 -19.37
N LYS A 401 -35.40 -11.76 -18.79
CA LYS A 401 -34.93 -10.42 -19.17
C LYS A 401 -33.45 -10.23 -18.81
N ILE A 402 -33.02 -10.77 -17.67
CA ILE A 402 -31.61 -10.71 -17.26
C ILE A 402 -30.72 -11.48 -18.23
N SER A 403 -31.13 -12.69 -18.63
CA SER A 403 -30.40 -13.47 -19.62
C SER A 403 -30.29 -12.76 -20.97
N GLN A 404 -31.35 -12.07 -21.41
CA GLN A 404 -31.32 -11.26 -22.63
C GLN A 404 -30.29 -10.12 -22.53
N LEU A 405 -30.28 -9.38 -21.42
CA LEU A 405 -29.28 -8.33 -21.17
C LEU A 405 -27.85 -8.89 -21.21
N ILE A 406 -27.61 -10.04 -20.57
CA ILE A 406 -26.29 -10.69 -20.58
C ILE A 406 -25.86 -11.07 -21.99
N GLU A 407 -26.75 -11.66 -22.79
CA GLU A 407 -26.47 -12.02 -24.18
C GLU A 407 -26.13 -10.80 -25.04
N GLU A 408 -26.92 -9.72 -24.92
CA GLU A 408 -26.70 -8.49 -25.67
C GLU A 408 -25.39 -7.78 -25.27
N LEU A 409 -25.08 -7.71 -23.98
CA LEU A 409 -23.81 -7.18 -23.47
C LEU A 409 -22.61 -8.01 -23.92
N SER A 410 -22.71 -9.33 -23.84
CA SER A 410 -21.63 -10.24 -24.24
C SER A 410 -21.37 -10.17 -25.75
N SER A 411 -22.44 -10.10 -26.55
CA SER A 411 -22.35 -9.90 -28.00
C SER A 411 -21.70 -8.57 -28.34
N SER A 412 -22.14 -7.47 -27.70
CA SER A 412 -21.59 -6.13 -27.91
C SER A 412 -20.11 -6.06 -27.51
N THR A 413 -19.75 -6.65 -26.37
CA THR A 413 -18.36 -6.74 -25.91
C THR A 413 -17.49 -7.45 -26.94
N LYS A 414 -17.95 -8.58 -27.47
CA LYS A 414 -17.21 -9.35 -28.48
C LYS A 414 -16.99 -8.54 -29.75
N ILE A 415 -18.00 -7.80 -30.23
CA ILE A 415 -17.88 -6.94 -31.42
C ILE A 415 -16.84 -5.83 -31.18
N VAL A 416 -16.90 -5.17 -30.01
CA VAL A 416 -15.92 -4.13 -29.64
C VAL A 416 -14.50 -4.71 -29.57
N GLU A 417 -14.33 -5.88 -28.94
CA GLU A 417 -13.03 -6.56 -28.87
C GLU A 417 -12.50 -6.96 -30.24
N GLU A 418 -13.34 -7.50 -31.13
CA GLU A 418 -12.96 -7.86 -32.50
C GLU A 418 -12.48 -6.64 -33.29
N LYS A 419 -13.22 -5.53 -33.21
CA LYS A 419 -12.86 -4.26 -33.87
C LYS A 419 -11.59 -3.65 -33.29
N LEU A 420 -11.44 -3.68 -31.96
CA LEU A 420 -10.23 -3.23 -31.30
C LEU A 420 -9.03 -4.12 -31.70
N ASN A 421 -9.22 -5.44 -31.80
CA ASN A 421 -8.18 -6.36 -32.25
C ASN A 421 -7.81 -6.18 -33.73
N GLU A 422 -8.77 -5.80 -34.58
CA GLU A 422 -8.54 -5.42 -35.98
C GLU A 422 -7.72 -4.12 -36.07
N PHE A 423 -8.09 -3.09 -35.30
CA PHE A 423 -7.32 -1.86 -35.18
C PHE A 423 -5.90 -2.11 -34.65
N LEU A 424 -5.77 -3.02 -33.69
CA LEU A 424 -4.48 -3.42 -33.11
C LEU A 424 -3.71 -4.44 -33.97
N ASN A 425 -4.23 -4.81 -35.15
CA ASN A 425 -3.58 -5.74 -36.05
C ASN A 425 -2.29 -5.12 -36.62
N ARG A 426 -1.19 -5.90 -36.62
CA ARG A 426 0.16 -5.55 -37.09
C ARG A 426 0.14 -4.77 -38.40
N ASN A 427 -0.65 -5.21 -39.38
CA ASN A 427 -0.69 -4.56 -40.69
C ASN A 427 -1.40 -3.19 -40.66
N TYR A 428 -2.43 -3.02 -39.83
CA TYR A 428 -3.12 -1.74 -39.69
C TYR A 428 -2.25 -0.69 -39.01
N ILE A 429 -1.53 -1.07 -37.95
CA ILE A 429 -0.61 -0.16 -37.25
C ILE A 429 0.60 0.20 -38.11
N LEU A 430 1.15 -0.75 -38.85
CA LEU A 430 2.25 -0.47 -39.80
C LEU A 430 1.78 0.46 -40.92
N THR A 431 0.62 0.20 -41.52
CA THR A 431 0.11 1.01 -42.65
C THR A 431 -0.33 2.40 -42.19
N SER A 432 -1.05 2.49 -41.06
CA SER A 432 -1.56 3.77 -40.52
C SER A 432 -0.46 4.60 -39.86
N GLY A 433 0.50 3.95 -39.20
CA GLY A 433 1.69 4.59 -38.67
C GLY A 433 2.54 5.19 -39.78
N ILE A 434 2.91 4.41 -40.80
CA ILE A 434 3.72 4.90 -41.92
C ILE A 434 3.00 6.05 -42.66
N LEU A 435 1.68 5.97 -42.90
CA LEU A 435 0.88 7.06 -43.47
C LEU A 435 0.84 8.33 -42.58
N LEU A 436 0.92 8.19 -41.25
CA LEU A 436 1.03 9.31 -40.30
C LEU A 436 2.43 9.95 -40.30
N LEU A 437 3.48 9.22 -40.70
CA LEU A 437 4.84 9.77 -40.87
C LEU A 437 5.03 10.50 -42.20
N GLU A 438 4.41 10.01 -43.27
CA GLU A 438 4.45 10.65 -44.59
C GLU A 438 3.68 11.98 -44.60
N ASN A 439 2.71 12.15 -43.70
CA ASN A 439 2.02 13.41 -43.49
C ASN A 439 2.90 14.39 -42.68
N THR A 440 3.69 15.17 -43.41
CA THR A 440 4.58 16.24 -42.88
C THR A 440 3.87 17.32 -42.03
N ASP A 441 2.54 17.38 -42.09
CA ASP A 441 1.72 18.24 -41.24
C ASP A 441 1.23 17.46 -40.01
N PHE A 442 2.08 17.37 -38.98
CA PHE A 442 1.74 16.97 -37.60
C PHE A 442 0.74 17.95 -36.93
N LYS A 443 -0.43 18.17 -37.53
CA LYS A 443 -1.50 19.11 -37.11
C LYS A 443 -2.60 18.44 -36.28
N GLY A 444 -2.30 17.32 -35.61
CA GLY A 444 -3.21 16.71 -34.63
C GLY A 444 -3.20 17.44 -33.28
N PRO A 445 -4.31 17.43 -32.51
CA PRO A 445 -4.38 18.00 -31.16
C PRO A 445 -3.28 17.44 -30.23
N PRO A 446 -2.97 18.10 -29.11
CA PRO A 446 -1.97 17.63 -28.17
C PRO A 446 -2.44 16.33 -27.49
N GLY A 447 -2.08 15.19 -28.06
CA GLY A 447 -2.36 13.88 -27.47
C GLY A 447 -2.63 12.78 -28.50
N GLU A 448 -3.07 13.13 -29.71
CA GLU A 448 -3.64 12.14 -30.62
C GLU A 448 -2.71 11.87 -31.81
N GLN A 449 -2.30 10.61 -31.93
CA GLN A 449 -1.59 10.02 -33.08
C GLN A 449 -0.12 10.45 -33.27
N SER A 450 0.71 10.38 -32.23
CA SER A 450 2.15 10.20 -32.49
C SER A 450 2.40 8.72 -32.80
N ILE A 451 3.17 8.44 -33.85
CA ILE A 451 3.51 7.05 -34.21
C ILE A 451 4.17 6.30 -33.04
N ILE A 452 4.86 7.08 -32.22
CA ILE A 452 5.51 6.77 -30.97
C ILE A 452 4.52 6.14 -29.97
N PHE A 453 3.34 6.74 -29.82
CA PHE A 453 2.28 6.24 -28.95
C PHE A 453 1.67 4.95 -29.52
N CYS A 454 1.35 4.92 -30.82
CA CYS A 454 0.81 3.74 -31.49
C CYS A 454 1.78 2.53 -31.46
N LEU A 455 3.09 2.77 -31.59
CA LEU A 455 4.13 1.74 -31.48
C LEU A 455 4.31 1.24 -30.05
N GLY A 456 4.29 2.15 -29.06
CA GLY A 456 4.35 1.79 -27.64
C GLY A 456 3.17 0.91 -27.21
N GLU A 457 1.97 1.28 -27.64
CA GLU A 457 0.73 0.56 -27.32
C GLU A 457 0.58 -0.76 -28.08
N TRP A 458 0.97 -0.83 -29.36
CA TRP A 458 1.05 -2.10 -30.10
C TRP A 458 1.94 -3.10 -29.37
N TYR A 459 3.10 -2.63 -28.91
CA TYR A 459 4.05 -3.48 -28.22
C TYR A 459 3.54 -3.89 -26.84
N HIS A 460 2.85 -3.00 -26.11
CA HIS A 460 2.21 -3.34 -24.84
C HIS A 460 1.17 -4.46 -25.00
N GLN A 461 0.35 -4.39 -26.05
CA GLN A 461 -0.63 -5.42 -26.39
C GLN A 461 0.03 -6.73 -26.86
N TRP A 462 1.12 -6.65 -27.61
CA TRP A 462 1.93 -7.81 -27.99
C TRP A 462 2.50 -8.52 -26.75
N VAL A 463 3.02 -7.77 -25.77
CA VAL A 463 3.53 -8.30 -24.50
C VAL A 463 2.44 -8.94 -23.64
N GLN A 464 1.24 -8.33 -23.56
CA GLN A 464 0.11 -8.91 -22.82
C GLN A 464 -0.40 -10.24 -23.41
N ARG A 465 -0.20 -10.44 -24.72
CA ARG A 465 -0.56 -11.68 -25.44
C ARG A 465 0.51 -12.76 -25.36
N LEU A 466 1.71 -12.45 -24.87
CA LEU A 466 2.78 -13.41 -24.65
C LEU A 466 2.62 -14.04 -23.25
N ASP A 467 2.65 -15.36 -23.18
CA ASP A 467 2.61 -16.07 -21.90
C ASP A 467 3.93 -15.88 -21.13
N LEU A 468 3.98 -14.84 -20.30
CA LEU A 468 5.14 -14.46 -19.49
C LEU A 468 5.54 -15.52 -18.44
N SER A 469 4.71 -16.55 -18.23
CA SER A 469 5.01 -17.68 -17.35
C SER A 469 6.17 -18.55 -17.87
N GLN A 470 6.55 -18.41 -19.15
CA GLN A 470 7.66 -19.18 -19.76
C GLN A 470 9.06 -18.56 -19.60
N GLY A 471 9.26 -17.56 -18.72
CA GLY A 471 10.60 -17.25 -18.19
C GLY A 471 11.63 -16.70 -19.18
N ASN A 472 11.22 -16.11 -20.30
CA ASN A 472 12.16 -15.54 -21.26
C ASN A 472 12.70 -14.18 -20.77
N LEU A 473 13.86 -14.22 -20.09
CA LEU A 473 14.54 -13.06 -19.49
C LEU A 473 14.80 -11.91 -20.49
N ASN A 474 14.91 -12.22 -21.79
CA ASN A 474 15.12 -11.22 -22.83
C ASN A 474 13.84 -10.41 -23.11
N LEU A 475 12.67 -11.06 -23.08
CA LEU A 475 11.36 -10.41 -23.25
C LEU A 475 11.06 -9.43 -22.10
N GLN A 476 11.39 -9.81 -20.87
CA GLN A 476 11.23 -8.92 -19.70
C GLN A 476 12.14 -7.69 -19.78
N LYS A 477 13.40 -7.87 -20.23
CA LYS A 477 14.32 -6.75 -20.45
C LYS A 477 13.79 -5.79 -21.53
N GLN A 478 13.18 -6.30 -22.59
CA GLN A 478 12.57 -5.44 -23.61
C GLN A 478 11.37 -4.66 -23.09
N ALA A 479 10.48 -5.27 -22.29
CA ALA A 479 9.37 -4.55 -21.66
C ALA A 479 9.86 -3.37 -20.80
N ILE A 480 10.94 -3.56 -20.04
CA ILE A 480 11.59 -2.51 -19.24
C ILE A 480 12.16 -1.38 -20.11
N TYR A 481 12.76 -1.71 -21.28
CA TYR A 481 13.24 -0.68 -22.19
C TYR A 481 12.09 0.11 -22.83
N CYS A 482 10.99 -0.56 -23.15
CA CYS A 482 9.82 0.07 -23.77
C CYS A 482 9.09 1.05 -22.83
N GLU A 483 8.93 0.72 -21.54
CA GLU A 483 8.42 1.70 -20.55
C GLU A 483 9.28 2.97 -20.50
N LYS A 484 10.61 2.80 -20.62
CA LYS A 484 11.56 3.92 -20.62
C LYS A 484 11.58 4.72 -21.93
N ILE A 485 11.13 4.13 -23.04
CA ILE A 485 11.07 4.77 -24.36
C ILE A 485 9.94 5.81 -24.43
N VAL A 486 8.78 5.52 -23.82
CA VAL A 486 7.59 6.38 -23.88
C VAL A 486 7.88 7.79 -23.38
N ASP A 487 8.48 7.91 -22.19
CA ASP A 487 8.87 9.21 -21.61
C ASP A 487 9.86 9.98 -22.50
N GLY A 488 10.83 9.26 -23.07
CA GLY A 488 11.84 9.84 -23.95
C GLY A 488 11.23 10.36 -25.26
N LEU A 489 10.35 9.58 -25.87
CA LEU A 489 9.70 9.97 -27.12
C LEU A 489 8.67 11.10 -26.92
N MET A 490 7.95 11.11 -25.79
CA MET A 490 7.08 12.24 -25.41
C MET A 490 7.89 13.53 -25.18
N ALA A 491 9.05 13.43 -24.52
CA ALA A 491 9.98 14.54 -24.36
C ALA A 491 10.52 15.05 -25.71
N LEU A 492 10.84 14.13 -26.62
CA LEU A 492 11.32 14.45 -27.97
C LEU A 492 10.24 15.20 -28.77
N GLN A 493 8.99 14.71 -28.72
CA GLN A 493 7.84 15.32 -29.38
C GLN A 493 7.56 16.74 -28.84
N LYS A 494 7.58 16.90 -27.52
CA LYS A 494 7.40 18.20 -26.85
C LYS A 494 8.47 19.20 -27.28
N MET A 495 9.73 18.75 -27.35
CA MET A 495 10.85 19.60 -27.76
C MET A 495 10.84 19.92 -29.27
N TYR A 496 10.53 18.95 -30.13
CA TYR A 496 10.43 19.17 -31.57
C TYR A 496 9.36 20.22 -31.91
N ARG A 497 8.19 20.17 -31.26
CA ARG A 497 7.12 21.16 -31.41
C ARG A 497 7.56 22.57 -30.99
N SER A 498 8.37 22.71 -29.94
CA SER A 498 8.91 24.02 -29.53
C SER A 498 9.95 24.60 -30.49
N TYR A 499 10.59 23.77 -31.32
CA TYR A 499 11.69 24.17 -32.21
C TYR A 499 11.28 24.49 -33.65
N LYS A 500 10.05 24.14 -34.08
CA LYS A 500 9.53 24.37 -35.44
C LYS A 500 9.52 25.85 -35.88
N PHE A 501 9.93 26.78 -35.00
CA PHE A 501 9.87 28.22 -35.22
C PHE A 501 11.21 28.98 -35.24
N ASN A 502 12.41 28.37 -35.10
CA ASN A 502 13.63 29.19 -34.94
C ASN A 502 15.01 28.78 -35.54
N SER A 503 15.20 27.72 -36.35
CA SER A 503 16.44 27.59 -37.15
C SER A 503 16.34 26.54 -38.27
N SER A 504 16.68 26.87 -39.53
CA SER A 504 16.47 25.98 -40.68
C SER A 504 17.47 24.81 -40.81
N GLN A 505 18.74 24.98 -40.46
CA GLN A 505 19.78 23.98 -40.77
C GLN A 505 19.89 22.83 -39.75
N PHE A 506 19.73 23.12 -38.46
CA PHE A 506 19.66 22.08 -37.41
C PHE A 506 18.45 21.17 -37.58
N LEU A 507 17.30 21.76 -37.92
CA LEU A 507 16.05 21.04 -38.10
C LEU A 507 16.13 20.02 -39.24
N HIS A 508 16.83 20.35 -40.34
CA HIS A 508 17.08 19.39 -41.42
C HIS A 508 17.91 18.20 -40.95
N VAL A 509 19.06 18.43 -40.29
CA VAL A 509 19.91 17.35 -39.80
C VAL A 509 19.19 16.49 -38.75
N PHE A 510 18.45 17.12 -37.84
CA PHE A 510 17.65 16.39 -36.86
C PHE A 510 16.52 15.58 -37.52
N HIS A 511 15.85 16.14 -38.52
CA HIS A 511 14.81 15.45 -39.28
C HIS A 511 15.37 14.25 -40.04
N ASP A 512 16.53 14.39 -40.69
CA ASP A 512 17.19 13.31 -41.41
C ASP A 512 17.53 12.14 -40.48
N GLU A 513 17.99 12.41 -39.25
CA GLU A 513 18.28 11.37 -38.26
C GLU A 513 17.03 10.69 -37.68
N VAL A 514 15.92 11.43 -37.56
CA VAL A 514 14.62 10.85 -37.23
C VAL A 514 14.17 9.90 -38.34
N MET A 515 14.24 10.35 -39.61
CA MET A 515 13.88 9.54 -40.77
C MET A 515 14.79 8.31 -40.92
N HIS A 516 16.09 8.45 -40.65
CA HIS A 516 17.02 7.32 -40.65
C HIS A 516 16.66 6.27 -39.59
N THR A 517 16.26 6.71 -38.39
CA THR A 517 15.80 5.82 -37.32
C THR A 517 14.54 5.07 -37.72
N ILE A 518 13.57 5.78 -38.33
CA ILE A 518 12.31 5.22 -38.83
C ILE A 518 12.59 4.14 -39.88
N ASN A 519 13.39 4.44 -40.90
CA ASN A 519 13.70 3.50 -41.98
C ASN A 519 14.41 2.26 -41.44
N ALA A 520 15.32 2.41 -40.47
CA ALA A 520 16.00 1.28 -39.84
C ALA A 520 15.04 0.37 -39.04
N VAL A 521 14.06 0.96 -38.34
CA VAL A 521 13.01 0.22 -37.63
C VAL A 521 12.08 -0.49 -38.62
N GLU A 522 11.67 0.19 -39.69
CA GLU A 522 10.84 -0.38 -40.74
C GLU A 522 11.52 -1.58 -41.40
N MET A 523 12.79 -1.44 -41.79
CA MET A 523 13.57 -2.55 -42.36
C MET A 523 13.72 -3.72 -41.38
N ALA A 524 13.97 -3.46 -40.10
CA ALA A 524 14.05 -4.51 -39.09
C ALA A 524 12.70 -5.24 -38.92
N LEU A 525 11.58 -4.52 -38.96
CA LEU A 525 10.23 -5.07 -38.80
C LEU A 525 9.74 -5.84 -40.04
N GLN A 526 10.17 -5.44 -41.23
CA GLN A 526 9.86 -6.12 -42.50
C GLN A 526 10.66 -7.41 -42.69
N GLN A 527 11.86 -7.48 -42.13
CA GLN A 527 12.79 -8.61 -42.30
C GLN A 527 12.70 -9.66 -41.17
N ASP A 528 11.68 -9.59 -40.31
CA ASP A 528 11.55 -10.43 -39.11
C ASP A 528 12.86 -10.42 -38.28
N ALA A 529 13.46 -9.23 -38.13
CA ALA A 529 14.69 -9.05 -37.38
C ALA A 529 14.48 -9.34 -35.89
N GLY A 530 15.53 -9.83 -35.23
CA GLY A 530 15.45 -10.41 -33.91
C GLY A 530 15.06 -9.44 -32.79
N TRP A 531 14.94 -10.04 -31.59
CA TRP A 531 14.46 -9.50 -30.31
C TRP A 531 15.29 -8.32 -29.71
N ASP A 532 15.78 -7.37 -30.51
CA ASP A 532 16.63 -6.23 -30.06
C ASP A 532 16.13 -4.84 -30.52
N ILE A 533 14.95 -4.78 -31.15
CA ILE A 533 14.35 -3.54 -31.68
C ILE A 533 14.05 -2.53 -30.55
N GLY A 534 13.55 -2.99 -29.39
CA GLY A 534 13.25 -2.10 -28.25
C GLY A 534 14.48 -1.40 -27.68
N ARG A 535 15.62 -2.09 -27.55
CA ARG A 535 16.89 -1.47 -27.13
C ARG A 535 17.34 -0.42 -28.15
N TYR A 536 17.32 -0.77 -29.44
CA TYR A 536 17.73 0.13 -30.52
C TYR A 536 16.93 1.43 -30.51
N ILE A 537 15.60 1.34 -30.40
CA ILE A 537 14.71 2.52 -30.32
C ILE A 537 15.02 3.35 -29.08
N TYR A 538 15.24 2.73 -27.92
CA TYR A 538 15.58 3.43 -26.67
C TYR A 538 16.88 4.21 -26.76
N GLU A 539 17.95 3.56 -27.22
CA GLU A 539 19.27 4.19 -27.34
C GLU A 539 19.23 5.32 -28.38
N ARG A 540 18.59 5.11 -29.54
CA ARG A 540 18.42 6.14 -30.57
C ARG A 540 17.61 7.33 -30.03
N THR A 541 16.51 7.08 -29.33
CA THR A 541 15.67 8.12 -28.73
C THR A 541 16.43 8.98 -27.73
N ASN A 542 17.18 8.36 -26.83
CA ASN A 542 17.99 9.11 -25.85
C ASN A 542 19.08 9.94 -26.52
N MET A 543 19.71 9.43 -27.57
CA MET A 543 20.72 10.18 -28.31
C MET A 543 20.11 11.33 -29.13
N LEU A 544 18.91 11.15 -29.70
CA LEU A 544 18.15 12.24 -30.32
C LEU A 544 17.76 13.32 -29.30
N LEU A 545 17.39 12.94 -28.07
CA LEU A 545 17.14 13.88 -26.97
C LEU A 545 18.40 14.64 -26.57
N CYS A 546 19.55 13.97 -26.48
CA CYS A 546 20.84 14.60 -26.24
C CYS A 546 21.20 15.57 -27.37
N LEU A 547 20.91 15.23 -28.62
CA LEU A 547 21.15 16.07 -29.80
C LEU A 547 20.34 17.39 -29.70
N ILE A 548 19.05 17.30 -29.35
CA ILE A 548 18.23 18.50 -29.08
C ILE A 548 18.72 19.25 -27.83
N GLY A 549 19.04 18.55 -26.75
CA GLY A 549 19.51 19.15 -25.49
C GLY A 549 20.81 19.95 -25.65
N THR A 550 21.70 19.48 -26.51
CA THR A 550 22.97 20.16 -26.85
C THR A 550 22.71 21.51 -27.51
N GLN A 551 21.65 21.62 -28.31
CA GLN A 551 21.20 22.89 -28.89
C GLN A 551 20.54 23.81 -27.84
N ASN A 552 19.72 23.27 -26.94
CA ASN A 552 19.00 24.03 -25.89
C ASN A 552 19.93 24.73 -24.89
N ASN A 553 21.04 24.11 -24.49
CA ASN A 553 21.97 24.70 -23.53
C ASN A 553 22.79 25.86 -24.12
N GLN A 554 22.70 26.09 -25.43
CA GLN A 554 23.46 27.13 -26.12
C GLN A 554 22.50 28.22 -26.61
N ASN A 555 22.09 29.09 -25.68
CA ASN A 555 21.33 30.30 -25.99
C ASN A 555 22.05 31.11 -27.09
N ASN A 556 21.52 31.04 -28.32
CA ASN A 556 21.73 31.94 -29.45
C ASN A 556 23.19 32.43 -29.66
N LYS A 557 23.92 31.80 -30.60
CA LYS A 557 24.51 32.49 -31.80
C LYS A 557 25.57 31.72 -32.60
N PHE A 558 26.01 30.52 -32.23
CA PHE A 558 26.96 29.75 -33.06
C PHE A 558 26.61 28.26 -33.13
N PHE A 559 26.44 27.76 -34.35
CA PHE A 559 26.27 26.33 -34.65
C PHE A 559 27.63 25.64 -34.49
N PHE A 560 27.91 25.04 -33.32
CA PHE A 560 29.12 24.24 -33.13
C PHE A 560 28.95 22.86 -33.78
N LEU A 561 29.33 22.79 -35.07
CA LEU A 561 29.34 21.56 -35.87
C LEU A 561 29.99 20.37 -35.15
N SER A 562 31.03 20.60 -34.34
CA SER A 562 31.79 19.52 -33.70
C SER A 562 31.02 18.76 -32.61
N SER A 563 30.22 19.44 -31.77
CA SER A 563 29.44 18.77 -30.71
C SER A 563 28.20 18.06 -31.25
N ILE A 564 27.58 18.64 -32.28
CA ILE A 564 26.48 18.03 -33.03
C ILE A 564 26.99 16.79 -33.78
N GLN A 565 28.11 16.92 -34.50
CA GLN A 565 28.74 15.79 -35.21
C GLN A 565 29.12 14.67 -34.25
N THR A 566 29.73 14.98 -33.10
CA THR A 566 30.06 13.95 -32.08
C THR A 566 28.81 13.21 -31.59
N THR A 567 27.67 13.88 -31.48
CA THR A 567 26.41 13.26 -31.05
C THR A 567 25.80 12.43 -32.18
N ILE A 568 25.91 12.88 -33.44
CA ILE A 568 25.50 12.12 -34.63
C ILE A 568 26.38 10.88 -34.82
N ASP A 569 27.69 10.99 -34.64
CA ASP A 569 28.62 9.86 -34.75
C ASP A 569 28.26 8.78 -33.71
N ARG A 570 27.99 9.17 -32.45
CA ARG A 570 27.50 8.26 -31.40
C ARG A 570 26.14 7.66 -31.71
N LEU A 571 25.26 8.42 -32.37
CA LEU A 571 23.93 7.98 -32.78
C LEU A 571 24.04 6.92 -33.90
N ASN A 572 25.07 6.99 -34.73
CA ASN A 572 25.41 6.02 -35.79
C ASN A 572 26.22 4.81 -35.26
N GLU A 573 26.86 4.93 -34.10
CA GLU A 573 27.53 3.82 -33.41
C GLU A 573 26.55 2.88 -32.69
N ILE A 574 25.28 3.26 -32.53
CA ILE A 574 24.26 2.41 -31.92
C ILE A 574 24.05 1.18 -32.81
N LYS A 575 24.41 0.01 -32.28
CA LYS A 575 24.30 -1.27 -32.99
C LYS A 575 22.86 -1.50 -33.47
N MET A 576 22.68 -1.66 -34.78
CA MET A 576 21.39 -2.01 -35.38
C MET A 576 20.90 -3.40 -34.92
N PRO A 577 19.58 -3.66 -34.93
CA PRO A 577 19.03 -4.97 -34.60
C PRO A 577 19.64 -6.05 -35.51
N GLU A 578 20.09 -7.16 -34.93
CA GLU A 578 20.58 -8.29 -35.72
C GLU A 578 19.41 -8.90 -36.50
N VAL A 579 19.53 -8.91 -37.83
CA VAL A 579 18.58 -9.60 -38.69
C VAL A 579 18.81 -11.09 -38.51
N THR A 580 17.84 -11.78 -37.91
CA THR A 580 17.82 -13.24 -37.88
C THR A 580 17.60 -13.73 -39.30
N MET A 581 18.68 -14.05 -40.00
CA MET A 581 18.56 -14.81 -41.24
C MET A 581 17.98 -16.17 -40.86
N HIS A 582 16.68 -16.36 -41.10
CA HIS A 582 16.16 -17.71 -41.30
C HIS A 582 16.87 -18.25 -42.54
N THR A 583 17.94 -19.01 -42.32
CA THR A 583 18.42 -19.94 -43.33
C THR A 583 17.24 -20.85 -43.61
N ASN A 584 16.59 -20.65 -44.76
CA ASN A 584 15.67 -21.62 -45.33
C ASN A 584 16.43 -22.94 -45.51
N GLY A 585 16.38 -23.78 -44.48
CA GLY A 585 16.68 -25.19 -44.56
C GLY A 585 15.53 -25.87 -45.29
N ALA A 586 15.55 -25.78 -46.61
CA ALA A 586 14.81 -26.70 -47.45
C ALA A 586 15.41 -28.10 -47.30
N SER A 587 14.64 -29.06 -46.76
CA SER A 587 14.46 -30.39 -47.37
C SER A 587 13.66 -31.35 -46.47
N ALA A 588 12.60 -31.89 -47.08
CA ALA A 588 11.85 -33.12 -46.78
C ALA A 588 10.91 -33.15 -45.56
#